data_AF-A0A847JAZ2-F1
#
_entry.id   AF-A0A847JAZ2-F1
#
_cell.length_a   1.000
_cell.length_b   1.000
_cell.length_c   1.000
_cell.angle_alpha   90.00
_cell.angle_beta   90.00
_cell.angle_gamma   90.00
#
_symmetry.space_group_name_H-M   'P 1'
#
loop_
_entity.id
_entity.type
_entity.pdbx_description
1 polymer ?
#
loop_
_entity_poly.entity_id
_entity_poly.type
_entity_poly.pdbx_seq_one_letter_code
_entity_poly.pdbx_strand_id
1 'polypeptide(L)' 'DKQKEGILAAVPAGRLGTPAEIAAAVVYLASDEAAYVTGQTLHVNGGMAMI' A
#
# COMPACT_ATOMS: atom_id res chain seq x y z
N ASP A 1 -0.50 20.30 10.67
CA ASP A 1 0.65 20.56 9.78
C ASP A 1 1.89 19.73 10.11
N LYS A 2 2.55 19.91 11.27
CA LYS A 2 3.71 19.07 11.67
C LYS A 2 3.48 17.55 11.62
N GLN A 3 2.29 17.09 11.99
CA GLN A 3 1.97 15.65 11.99
C GLN A 3 1.85 15.10 10.55
N LYS A 4 1.34 15.90 9.61
CA LYS A 4 1.23 15.53 8.19
C LYS A 4 2.60 15.52 7.53
N GLU A 5 3.46 16.48 7.85
CA GLU A 5 4.85 16.53 7.38
C GLU A 5 5.67 15.33 7.86
N GLY A 6 5.55 14.95 9.14
CA GLY A 6 6.24 13.77 9.69
C GLY A 6 5.82 12.46 9.01
N ILE A 7 4.54 12.31 8.67
CA ILE A 7 4.05 11.15 7.92
C ILE A 7 4.61 11.15 6.49
N LEU A 8 4.57 12.30 5.79
CA LEU A 8 5.06 12.39 4.41
C LEU A 8 6.57 12.12 4.29
N ALA A 9 7.36 12.52 5.29
CA ALA A 9 8.79 12.21 5.33
C ALA A 9 9.08 10.70 5.42
N ALA A 10 8.16 9.93 6.01
CA ALA A 10 8.28 8.49 6.14
C ALA A 10 7.68 7.72 4.95
N VAL A 11 7.02 8.39 4.00
CA VAL A 11 6.38 7.74 2.83
C VAL A 11 7.19 8.07 1.57
N PRO A 12 7.99 7.12 1.04
CA PRO A 12 8.77 7.32 -0.19
C PRO A 12 7.96 7.81 -1.40
N ALA A 13 6.69 7.41 -1.51
CA ALA A 13 5.79 7.91 -2.56
C ALA A 13 5.46 9.41 -2.46
N GLY A 14 5.86 10.10 -1.38
CA GLY A 14 5.70 11.54 -1.19
C GLY A 14 4.25 12.00 -1.00
N ARG A 15 3.30 11.07 -0.86
CA ARG A 15 1.88 11.36 -0.65
C ARG A 15 1.19 10.26 0.16
N LEU A 16 0.05 10.61 0.73
CA LEU A 16 -0.85 9.62 1.28
C LEU A 16 -1.50 8.80 0.15
N GLY A 17 -1.71 7.51 0.42
CA GLY A 17 -2.52 6.65 -0.42
C GLY A 17 -3.99 7.05 -0.40
N THR A 18 -4.73 6.56 -1.38
CA THR A 18 -6.16 6.72 -1.54
C THR A 18 -6.88 5.39 -1.30
N PRO A 19 -8.17 5.39 -0.92
CA PRO A 19 -8.94 4.15 -0.79
C PRO A 19 -8.97 3.31 -2.07
N ALA A 20 -8.90 3.95 -3.25
CA ALA A 20 -8.89 3.28 -4.54
C ALA A 20 -7.63 2.42 -4.75
N GLU A 21 -6.48 2.82 -4.19
CA GLU A 21 -5.23 2.04 -4.28
C GLU A 21 -5.29 0.77 -3.44
N ILE A 22 -5.95 0.83 -2.28
CA ILE A 22 -6.25 -0.37 -1.48
C ILE A 22 -7.22 -1.28 -2.25
N ALA A 23 -8.28 -0.71 -2.81
CA ALA A 23 -9.26 -1.48 -3.58
C ALA A 23 -8.60 -2.20 -4.78
N ALA A 24 -7.70 -1.53 -5.50
CA ALA A 24 -6.97 -2.13 -6.61
C ALA A 24 -6.10 -3.32 -6.16
N ALA A 25 -5.41 -3.21 -5.02
CA ALA A 25 -4.62 -4.32 -4.47
C ALA A 25 -5.49 -5.51 -4.04
N VAL A 26 -6.68 -5.23 -3.48
CA VAL A 26 -7.67 -6.27 -3.14
C VAL A 26 -8.19 -6.94 -4.41
N VAL A 27 -8.51 -6.17 -5.46
CA VAL A 27 -8.94 -6.71 -6.75
C VAL A 27 -7.87 -7.62 -7.34
N TYR A 28 -6.59 -7.20 -7.31
CA TYR A 28 -5.49 -8.06 -7.74
C TYR A 28 -5.46 -9.38 -6.95
N LEU A 29 -5.49 -9.33 -5.61
CA LEU A 29 -5.47 -10.56 -4.80
C LEU A 29 -6.69 -11.46 -5.01
N ALA A 30 -7.83 -10.89 -5.43
CA ALA A 30 -9.05 -11.63 -5.73
C ALA A 30 -9.13 -12.12 -7.18
N SER A 31 -8.18 -11.73 -8.04
CA SER A 31 -8.16 -12.05 -9.47
C SER A 31 -7.44 -13.36 -9.77
N ASP A 32 -7.65 -13.89 -10.98
CA ASP A 32 -6.98 -15.10 -11.46
C ASP A 32 -5.45 -14.90 -11.57
N GLU A 33 -4.99 -13.67 -11.77
CA GLU A 33 -3.57 -13.31 -11.82
C GLU A 33 -2.84 -13.59 -10.49
N ALA A 34 -3.55 -13.61 -9.37
CA ALA A 34 -3.01 -13.94 -8.05
C ALA A 34 -3.24 -15.42 -7.65
N ALA A 35 -3.66 -16.30 -8.56
CA ALA A 35 -4.10 -17.67 -8.23
C ALA A 35 -3.07 -18.54 -7.48
N TYR A 36 -1.77 -18.22 -7.58
CA TYR A 36 -0.70 -18.93 -6.87
C TYR A 36 -0.08 -18.14 -5.70
N VAL A 37 -0.66 -16.99 -5.36
CA VAL A 37 -0.22 -16.14 -4.25
C VAL A 37 -1.03 -16.49 -3.00
N THR A 38 -0.38 -17.10 -2.01
CA THR A 38 -1.01 -17.44 -0.73
C THR A 38 -0.03 -17.27 0.44
N GLY A 39 -0.56 -16.99 1.62
CA GLY A 39 0.21 -16.77 2.85
C GLY A 39 1.09 -15.51 2.85
N GLN A 40 0.89 -14.60 1.90
CA GLN A 40 1.67 -13.36 1.77
C GLN A 40 0.95 -12.16 2.38
N THR A 41 1.72 -11.24 2.95
CA THR A 41 1.25 -9.92 3.36
C THR A 41 1.62 -8.90 2.30
N LEU A 42 0.62 -8.35 1.60
CA LEU A 42 0.82 -7.29 0.62
C LEU A 42 0.73 -5.91 1.29
N HIS A 43 1.87 -5.22 1.42
CA HIS A 43 1.92 -3.87 1.98
C HIS A 43 1.58 -2.82 0.92
N VAL A 44 0.45 -2.14 1.10
CA VAL A 44 -0.01 -1.03 0.24
C VAL A 44 0.09 0.28 1.02
N ASN A 45 1.31 0.76 1.23
CA ASN A 45 1.60 1.86 2.17
C ASN A 45 2.50 2.96 1.60
N GLY A 46 2.70 3.00 0.28
CA GLY A 46 3.57 3.99 -0.37
C GLY A 46 5.05 3.87 0.02
N GLY A 47 5.48 2.72 0.55
CA GLY A 47 6.84 2.44 1.01
C GLY A 47 7.12 2.80 2.47
N MET A 48 6.07 3.10 3.27
CA MET A 48 6.23 3.58 4.64
C MET A 48 6.85 2.54 5.59
N ALA A 49 6.52 1.26 5.40
CA ALA A 49 7.14 0.15 6.11
C ALA A 49 7.72 -0.80 5.06
N MET A 50 9.04 -1.02 5.14
CA MET A 50 9.80 -1.97 4.32
C MET A 50 10.21 -3.11 5.26
N ILE A 51 9.48 -4.23 5.21
CA ILE A 51 9.67 -5.41 6.07
C ILE A 51 10.06 -6.59 5.18
#